data_AF-A0A7S4ABM8-F1
#
_entry.id   AF-A0A7S4ABM8-F1
#
_cell.length_a   1.000
_cell.length_b   1.000
_cell.length_c   1.000
_cell.angle_alpha   90.00
_cell.angle_beta   90.00
_cell.angle_gamma   90.00
#
_symmetry.space_group_name_H-M   'P 1'
#
loop_
_entity.id
_entity.type
_entity.pdbx_description
1 polymer ?
#
loop_
_entity_poly.entity_id
_entity_poly.type
_entity_poly.pdbx_seq_one_letter_code
_entity_poly.pdbx_strand_id
1 'polypeptide(L)'
;MGRFFKKFTQHVQNQVKAAMGDQSDAQAAFEDQKPDSMRNKDVRMISGCEDAQTSADVSNVANFCLPDPAGRAGGACTSTLLNILYKDDQVPEDTLSFTQVLEQMRSDLGSGGYSQIPQLTSLNKIDVETDFELVPSTATGVRRAVMIGINYVGHSPGELRGCHNDVLNMKKYIMDVHGFEEDNIVILMDDGIHESPTKENMVAAYKQIVADSEEGDAIFLHYSGHGTKLVDKSGDEDDGYDEALVPLDFQEVGMIMDDDLFDILIAPLQDGVHMVSLMDCCHSGTILDLPYIFKPNQDGSMPLGMMLDESIDLDGLLQQFGGQAVGILLNFMQKACC
;
A
#
# COMPACT_ATOMS: atom_id res chain seq x y z
N MET A 1 -32.27 -6.49 -36.64
CA MET A 1 -31.42 -5.98 -35.53
C MET A 1 -31.50 -6.81 -34.24
N GLY A 2 -32.67 -7.26 -33.76
CA GLY A 2 -32.78 -7.92 -32.44
C GLY A 2 -32.11 -9.30 -32.24
N ARG A 3 -31.86 -10.09 -33.30
CA ARG A 3 -31.17 -11.40 -33.20
C ARG A 3 -29.65 -11.28 -33.06
N PHE A 4 -29.07 -10.19 -33.57
CA PHE A 4 -27.63 -9.94 -33.52
C PHE A 4 -27.23 -9.39 -32.14
N PHE A 5 -28.04 -8.47 -31.61
CA PHE A 5 -27.87 -7.92 -30.26
C PHE A 5 -27.95 -9.01 -29.18
N LYS A 6 -28.96 -9.91 -29.22
CA LYS A 6 -29.06 -11.03 -28.26
C LYS A 6 -27.88 -12.00 -28.30
N LYS A 7 -27.31 -12.27 -29.48
CA LYS A 7 -26.12 -13.15 -29.60
C LYS A 7 -24.85 -12.48 -29.07
N PHE A 8 -24.70 -11.17 -29.32
CA PHE A 8 -23.60 -10.38 -28.78
C PHE A 8 -23.67 -10.31 -27.24
N THR A 9 -24.85 -9.99 -26.67
CA THR A 9 -25.05 -9.97 -25.20
C THR A 9 -24.81 -11.34 -24.56
N GLN A 10 -25.27 -12.43 -25.18
CA GLN A 10 -25.04 -13.79 -24.67
C GLN A 10 -23.55 -14.19 -24.73
N HIS A 11 -22.84 -13.76 -25.79
CA HIS A 11 -21.41 -14.04 -25.93
C HIS A 11 -20.59 -13.31 -24.87
N VAL A 12 -20.87 -12.01 -24.65
CA VAL A 12 -20.27 -11.22 -23.58
C VAL A 12 -20.61 -11.81 -22.20
N GLN A 13 -21.86 -12.18 -21.94
CA GLN A 13 -22.25 -12.83 -20.67
C GLN A 13 -21.56 -14.17 -20.44
N ASN A 14 -21.33 -14.96 -21.49
CA ASN A 14 -20.62 -16.23 -21.39
C ASN A 14 -19.11 -16.02 -21.19
N GLN A 15 -18.51 -14.98 -21.79
CA GLN A 15 -17.11 -14.61 -21.55
C GLN A 15 -16.90 -14.08 -20.13
N VAL A 16 -17.81 -13.22 -19.64
CA VAL A 16 -17.79 -12.74 -18.25
C VAL A 16 -17.94 -13.91 -17.28
N LYS A 17 -18.85 -14.87 -17.54
CA LYS A 17 -18.97 -16.08 -16.71
C LYS A 17 -17.75 -16.99 -16.75
N ALA A 18 -17.07 -17.09 -17.89
CA ALA A 18 -15.86 -17.89 -18.01
C ALA A 18 -14.70 -17.24 -17.24
N ALA A 19 -14.51 -15.92 -17.37
CA ALA A 19 -13.51 -15.16 -16.62
C ALA A 19 -13.79 -15.16 -15.10
N MET A 20 -15.05 -15.01 -14.70
CA MET A 20 -15.45 -15.13 -13.28
C MET A 20 -15.27 -16.55 -12.74
N GLY A 21 -15.45 -17.59 -13.58
CA GLY A 21 -15.18 -18.98 -13.19
C GLY A 21 -13.69 -19.22 -12.95
N ASP A 22 -12.85 -18.73 -13.85
CA ASP A 22 -11.39 -18.86 -13.79
C ASP A 22 -10.80 -18.12 -12.56
N GLN A 23 -11.22 -16.87 -12.32
CA GLN A 23 -10.82 -16.13 -11.12
C GLN A 23 -11.35 -16.79 -9.83
N SER A 24 -12.56 -17.35 -9.82
CA SER A 24 -13.08 -18.03 -8.63
C SER A 24 -12.33 -19.32 -8.31
N ASP A 25 -11.88 -20.05 -9.34
CA ASP A 25 -11.10 -21.27 -9.18
C ASP A 25 -9.66 -20.95 -8.74
N ALA A 26 -9.02 -19.93 -9.32
CA ALA A 26 -7.72 -19.44 -8.90
C ALA A 26 -7.73 -18.93 -7.45
N GLN A 27 -8.77 -18.18 -7.07
CA GLN A 27 -8.96 -17.72 -5.71
C GLN A 27 -9.12 -18.89 -4.72
N ALA A 28 -9.92 -19.91 -5.06
CA ALA A 28 -10.07 -21.08 -4.21
C ALA A 28 -8.74 -21.84 -4.06
N ALA A 29 -7.97 -22.01 -5.14
CA ALA A 29 -6.68 -22.68 -5.12
C ALA A 29 -5.62 -21.93 -4.29
N PHE A 30 -5.60 -20.60 -4.38
CA PHE A 30 -4.71 -19.75 -3.59
C PHE A 30 -5.09 -19.81 -2.10
N GLU A 31 -6.38 -19.71 -1.79
CA GLU A 31 -6.84 -19.88 -0.41
C GLU A 31 -6.44 -21.26 0.12
N ASP A 32 -6.72 -22.36 -0.58
CA ASP A 32 -6.38 -23.71 -0.09
C ASP A 32 -4.89 -23.92 0.25
N GLN A 33 -3.99 -23.18 -0.41
CA GLN A 33 -2.55 -23.27 -0.23
C GLN A 33 -1.97 -22.26 0.79
N LYS A 34 -2.76 -21.29 1.22
CA LYS A 34 -2.31 -20.19 2.08
C LYS A 34 -1.90 -20.69 3.47
N PRO A 35 -0.65 -20.42 3.92
CA PRO A 35 -0.18 -20.85 5.23
C PRO A 35 -0.81 -20.04 6.36
N ASP A 36 -0.91 -20.63 7.57
CA ASP A 36 -1.49 -19.97 8.75
C ASP A 36 -0.76 -18.65 9.09
N SER A 37 0.56 -18.61 8.89
CA SER A 37 1.38 -17.40 9.08
C SER A 37 0.95 -16.22 8.21
N MET A 38 0.28 -16.48 7.09
CA MET A 38 -0.31 -15.45 6.24
C MET A 38 -1.76 -15.18 6.62
N ARG A 39 -2.53 -16.22 6.99
CA ARG A 39 -3.95 -16.11 7.37
C ARG A 39 -4.20 -15.30 8.64
N ASN A 40 -3.26 -15.37 9.58
CA ASN A 40 -3.39 -14.74 10.90
C ASN A 40 -2.91 -13.28 10.92
N LYS A 41 -2.59 -12.71 9.76
CA LYS A 41 -2.11 -11.33 9.61
C LYS A 41 -3.20 -10.46 8.97
N ASP A 42 -3.39 -9.27 9.50
CA ASP A 42 -4.30 -8.27 8.93
C ASP A 42 -3.48 -7.08 8.44
N VAL A 43 -3.12 -7.11 7.15
CA VAL A 43 -2.35 -6.05 6.49
C VAL A 43 -3.20 -5.47 5.38
N ARG A 44 -3.34 -4.14 5.39
CA ARG A 44 -4.12 -3.36 4.43
C ARG A 44 -3.29 -2.17 3.96
N MET A 45 -3.48 -1.77 2.71
CA MET A 45 -2.85 -0.61 2.12
C MET A 45 -3.85 0.20 1.32
N ILE A 46 -3.84 1.51 1.52
CA ILE A 46 -4.53 2.46 0.66
C ILE A 46 -3.48 3.22 -0.12
N SER A 47 -3.65 3.31 -1.43
CA SER A 47 -2.74 4.05 -2.29
C SER A 47 -3.46 4.83 -3.40
N GLY A 48 -2.81 5.87 -3.92
CA GLY A 48 -3.29 6.69 -5.03
C GLY A 48 -2.50 6.45 -6.31
N CYS A 49 -2.86 5.42 -7.08
CA CYS A 49 -2.12 5.02 -8.28
C CYS A 49 -2.53 5.86 -9.53
N GLU A 50 -1.61 6.21 -10.43
CA GLU A 50 -1.94 6.90 -11.69
C GLU A 50 -2.05 5.91 -12.87
N ASP A 51 -3.17 5.91 -13.60
CA ASP A 51 -3.41 4.99 -14.74
C ASP A 51 -2.49 5.21 -15.97
N ALA A 52 -1.81 6.36 -16.08
CA ALA A 52 -1.27 6.85 -17.35
C ALA A 52 0.25 6.94 -17.43
N GLN A 53 0.99 6.15 -16.65
CA GLN A 53 2.45 6.13 -16.71
C GLN A 53 2.92 4.95 -17.56
N THR A 54 2.92 5.19 -18.88
CA THR A 54 3.55 4.33 -19.89
C THR A 54 5.01 4.04 -19.56
N SER A 55 5.35 2.76 -19.63
CA SER A 55 6.64 2.08 -19.64
C SER A 55 7.67 2.65 -20.63
N ALA A 56 8.14 3.88 -20.39
CA ALA A 56 9.20 4.49 -21.17
C ALA A 56 10.58 4.23 -20.53
N ASP A 57 11.22 3.15 -20.98
CA ASP A 57 12.68 2.91 -21.04
C ASP A 57 13.54 3.41 -19.88
N VAL A 58 13.62 2.66 -18.77
CA VAL A 58 14.64 2.89 -17.72
C VAL A 58 15.90 2.07 -18.01
N SER A 59 16.71 2.54 -18.96
CA SER A 59 18.06 1.98 -19.24
C SER A 59 19.19 2.93 -18.82
N ASN A 60 19.16 3.40 -17.57
CA ASN A 60 20.34 3.77 -16.76
C ASN A 60 19.89 4.46 -15.47
N VAL A 61 20.17 3.82 -14.33
CA VAL A 61 19.90 4.34 -12.98
C VAL A 61 20.61 5.69 -12.70
N ALA A 62 21.64 6.03 -13.48
CA ALA A 62 22.39 7.28 -13.34
C ALA A 62 21.72 8.54 -13.94
N ASN A 63 20.61 8.40 -14.69
CA ASN A 63 19.95 9.51 -15.40
C ASN A 63 18.49 9.73 -14.95
N PHE A 64 18.14 9.29 -13.74
CA PHE A 64 16.79 9.44 -13.22
C PHE A 64 16.50 10.91 -12.85
N CYS A 65 16.07 11.69 -13.84
CA CYS A 65 15.41 12.99 -13.63
C CYS A 65 13.96 12.71 -13.28
N LEU A 66 13.62 12.80 -12.01
CA LEU A 66 12.24 12.70 -11.52
C LEU A 66 11.36 13.82 -12.13
N PRO A 67 10.17 13.50 -12.66
CA PRO A 67 9.24 14.52 -13.14
C PRO A 67 8.61 15.30 -11.98
N ASP A 68 8.49 16.64 -12.14
CA ASP A 68 7.73 17.54 -11.26
C ASP A 68 6.23 17.42 -11.58
N PRO A 69 5.40 16.82 -10.71
CA PRO A 69 3.96 16.80 -10.91
C PRO A 69 3.37 18.15 -10.47
N ALA A 70 3.41 19.11 -11.40
CA ALA A 70 2.49 20.25 -11.49
C ALA A 70 2.39 21.22 -10.30
N GLY A 71 3.39 21.29 -9.40
CA GLY A 71 3.48 22.37 -8.40
C GLY A 71 2.25 22.56 -7.48
N ARG A 72 1.43 21.52 -7.29
CA ARG A 72 0.32 21.53 -6.31
C ARG A 72 0.86 21.01 -4.98
N ALA A 73 0.70 21.80 -3.92
CA ALA A 73 1.24 21.48 -2.60
C ALA A 73 0.33 20.47 -1.89
N GLY A 74 0.81 19.25 -1.67
CA GLY A 74 0.14 18.19 -0.88
C GLY A 74 -0.07 16.90 -1.66
N GLY A 75 0.06 15.76 -0.99
CA GLY A 75 -0.34 14.45 -1.50
C GLY A 75 -1.86 14.39 -1.64
N ALA A 76 -2.34 14.31 -2.88
CA ALA A 76 -3.77 14.39 -3.16
C ALA A 76 -4.54 13.22 -2.55
N CYS A 77 -3.92 12.04 -2.44
CA CYS A 77 -4.52 10.86 -1.83
C CYS A 77 -4.73 11.07 -0.32
N THR A 78 -3.67 11.45 0.40
CA THR A 78 -3.69 11.70 1.84
C THR A 78 -4.67 12.80 2.21
N SER A 79 -4.58 13.92 1.50
CA SER A 79 -5.46 15.07 1.75
C SER A 79 -6.93 14.72 1.53
N THR A 80 -7.23 13.95 0.47
CA THR A 80 -8.61 13.54 0.18
C THR A 80 -9.15 12.58 1.23
N LEU A 81 -8.36 11.56 1.62
CA LEU A 81 -8.75 10.63 2.67
C LEU A 81 -9.02 11.34 4.00
N LEU A 82 -8.11 12.23 4.43
CA LEU A 82 -8.29 12.99 5.66
C LEU A 82 -9.53 13.88 5.62
N ASN A 83 -9.84 14.52 4.48
CA ASN A 83 -11.05 15.34 4.36
C ASN A 83 -12.34 14.52 4.51
N ILE A 84 -12.32 13.25 4.12
CA ILE A 84 -13.46 12.33 4.25
C ILE A 84 -13.60 11.86 5.69
N LEU A 85 -12.48 11.49 6.32
CA LEU A 85 -12.47 10.88 7.66
C LEU A 85 -12.43 11.89 8.82
N TYR A 86 -12.06 13.15 8.55
CA TYR A 86 -11.78 14.17 9.56
C TYR A 86 -12.09 15.59 9.08
N LYS A 87 -13.32 15.79 8.60
CA LYS A 87 -13.75 17.06 8.01
C LYS A 87 -13.88 18.17 9.05
N ASP A 88 -13.28 19.34 8.79
CA ASP A 88 -13.40 20.54 9.63
C ASP A 88 -13.07 20.28 11.13
N ASP A 89 -12.03 19.48 11.40
CA ASP A 89 -11.62 19.02 12.75
C ASP A 89 -12.69 18.21 13.50
N GLN A 90 -13.62 17.59 12.77
CA GLN A 90 -14.67 16.73 13.31
C GLN A 90 -14.66 15.35 12.63
N VAL A 91 -14.79 14.30 13.43
CA VAL A 91 -15.05 12.95 12.91
C VAL A 91 -16.51 12.92 12.43
N PRO A 92 -16.80 12.39 11.23
CA PRO A 92 -18.18 12.22 10.75
C PRO A 92 -19.05 11.46 11.77
N GLU A 93 -20.35 11.82 11.87
CA GLU A 93 -21.30 11.14 12.77
C GLU A 93 -21.60 9.71 12.31
N ASP A 94 -21.63 9.49 11.00
CA ASP A 94 -21.85 8.17 10.38
C ASP A 94 -20.51 7.62 9.85
N THR A 95 -20.24 6.35 10.13
CA THR A 95 -19.11 5.62 9.54
C THR A 95 -19.41 5.29 8.07
N LEU A 96 -18.39 5.40 7.24
CA LEU A 96 -18.46 5.03 5.82
C LEU A 96 -17.86 3.64 5.64
N SER A 97 -18.39 2.86 4.69
CA SER A 97 -17.74 1.60 4.29
C SER A 97 -16.46 1.84 3.49
N PHE A 98 -15.62 0.81 3.34
CA PHE A 98 -14.45 0.89 2.43
C PHE A 98 -14.86 1.29 1.01
N THR A 99 -15.94 0.70 0.49
CA THR A 99 -16.52 1.07 -0.82
C THR A 99 -16.84 2.56 -0.86
N GLN A 100 -17.57 3.08 0.12
CA GLN A 100 -17.98 4.49 0.16
C GLN A 100 -16.80 5.46 0.29
N VAL A 101 -15.79 5.10 1.09
CA VAL A 101 -14.56 5.91 1.21
C VAL A 101 -13.86 6.00 -0.15
N LEU A 102 -13.62 4.88 -0.84
CA LEU A 102 -12.95 4.89 -2.14
C LEU A 102 -13.77 5.60 -3.23
N GLU A 103 -15.10 5.44 -3.24
CA GLU A 103 -16.00 6.17 -4.15
C GLU A 103 -15.91 7.68 -3.96
N GLN A 104 -15.97 8.13 -2.70
CA GLN A 104 -15.88 9.55 -2.36
C GLN A 104 -14.49 10.09 -2.68
N MET A 105 -13.42 9.34 -2.39
CA MET A 105 -12.05 9.71 -2.77
C MET A 105 -11.93 9.88 -4.29
N ARG A 106 -12.46 8.94 -5.08
CA ARG A 106 -12.40 9.01 -6.55
C ARG A 106 -13.16 10.22 -7.09
N SER A 107 -14.33 10.52 -6.52
CA SER A 107 -15.14 11.69 -6.86
C SER A 107 -14.40 13.00 -6.57
N ASP A 108 -13.77 13.12 -5.40
CA ASP A 108 -13.09 14.33 -4.96
C ASP A 108 -11.77 14.55 -5.71
N LEU A 109 -10.99 13.49 -5.94
CA LEU A 109 -9.79 13.52 -6.77
C LEU A 109 -10.12 13.95 -8.21
N GLY A 110 -11.14 13.32 -8.82
CA GLY A 110 -11.57 13.67 -10.18
C GLY A 110 -12.08 15.11 -10.29
N SER A 111 -12.83 15.58 -9.29
CA SER A 111 -13.30 16.98 -9.21
C SER A 111 -12.16 17.99 -9.01
N GLY A 112 -11.11 17.58 -8.30
CA GLY A 112 -9.85 18.34 -8.16
C GLY A 112 -8.95 18.31 -9.40
N GLY A 113 -9.29 17.51 -10.42
CA GLY A 113 -8.49 17.33 -11.63
C GLY A 113 -7.24 16.47 -11.43
N TYR A 114 -7.26 15.59 -10.43
CA TYR A 114 -6.22 14.60 -10.17
C TYR A 114 -6.48 13.31 -10.97
N SER A 115 -5.42 12.74 -11.56
CA SER A 115 -5.46 11.47 -12.30
C SER A 115 -5.54 10.25 -11.40
N GLN A 116 -5.14 10.40 -10.14
CA GLN A 116 -5.00 9.31 -9.18
C GLN A 116 -6.30 8.51 -9.01
N ILE A 117 -6.16 7.19 -9.05
CA ILE A 117 -7.15 6.19 -8.72
C ILE A 117 -6.83 5.72 -7.29
N PRO A 118 -7.71 5.99 -6.31
CA PRO A 118 -7.57 5.38 -5.00
C PRO A 118 -7.85 3.88 -5.12
N GLN A 119 -6.99 3.08 -4.51
CA GLN A 119 -7.14 1.64 -4.43
C GLN A 119 -6.87 1.15 -3.01
N LEU A 120 -7.46 0.01 -2.70
CA LEU A 120 -7.26 -0.72 -1.46
C LEU A 120 -6.67 -2.08 -1.80
N THR A 121 -5.52 -2.41 -1.24
CA THR A 121 -4.96 -3.76 -1.30
C THR A 121 -4.84 -4.37 0.09
N SER A 122 -4.86 -5.70 0.17
CA SER A 122 -4.78 -6.41 1.45
C SER A 122 -4.15 -7.79 1.32
N LEU A 123 -3.59 -8.27 2.43
CA LEU A 123 -3.00 -9.61 2.50
C LEU A 123 -4.07 -10.71 2.50
N ASN A 124 -5.18 -10.44 3.17
CA ASN A 124 -6.35 -11.30 3.24
C ASN A 124 -7.59 -10.55 2.77
N LYS A 125 -8.51 -11.26 2.13
CA LYS A 125 -9.75 -10.67 1.61
C LYS A 125 -10.55 -10.03 2.75
N ILE A 126 -10.94 -8.77 2.58
CA ILE A 126 -11.84 -8.08 3.50
C ILE A 126 -13.23 -7.89 2.87
N ASP A 127 -14.24 -7.74 3.73
CA ASP A 127 -15.58 -7.34 3.32
C ASP A 127 -15.63 -5.81 3.17
N VAL A 128 -15.57 -5.34 1.93
CA VAL A 128 -15.49 -3.91 1.60
C VAL A 128 -16.77 -3.12 1.90
N GLU A 129 -17.87 -3.82 2.20
CA GLU A 129 -19.13 -3.21 2.61
C GLU A 129 -19.20 -2.94 4.12
N THR A 130 -18.21 -3.42 4.89
CA THR A 130 -18.08 -3.09 6.32
C THR A 130 -17.49 -1.69 6.52
N ASP A 131 -17.70 -1.15 7.72
CA ASP A 131 -17.17 0.16 8.12
C ASP A 131 -15.66 0.24 7.88
N PHE A 132 -15.23 1.38 7.35
CA PHE A 132 -13.82 1.70 7.21
C PHE A 132 -13.19 1.85 8.60
N GLU A 133 -12.21 0.99 8.88
CA GLU A 133 -11.48 1.01 10.15
C GLU A 133 -9.98 1.16 9.88
N LEU A 134 -9.40 2.25 10.38
CA LEU A 134 -7.94 2.39 10.45
C LEU A 134 -7.35 1.57 11.60
N VAL A 135 -8.09 1.49 12.70
CA VAL A 135 -7.75 0.67 13.88
C VAL A 135 -9.02 -0.09 14.25
N PRO A 136 -9.09 -1.42 14.01
CA PRO A 136 -10.26 -2.21 14.31
C PRO A 136 -10.41 -2.35 15.82
N SER A 137 -11.65 -2.60 16.26
CA SER A 137 -11.94 -2.84 17.69
C SER A 137 -11.22 -4.06 18.28
N THR A 138 -10.72 -4.97 17.44
CA THR A 138 -9.91 -6.12 17.82
C THR A 138 -8.46 -5.75 18.16
N ALA A 139 -7.96 -4.61 17.69
CA ALA A 139 -6.63 -4.11 18.02
C ALA A 139 -6.66 -3.44 19.41
N THR A 140 -6.37 -4.25 20.43
CA THR A 140 -6.47 -3.87 21.85
C THR A 140 -5.12 -3.54 22.50
N GLY A 141 -4.03 -3.70 21.76
CA GLY A 141 -2.65 -3.46 22.18
C GLY A 141 -2.18 -2.02 21.94
N VAL A 142 -0.87 -1.87 21.76
CA VAL A 142 -0.20 -0.59 21.52
C VAL A 142 -0.43 -0.14 20.08
N ARG A 143 -0.66 1.17 19.92
CA ARG A 143 -0.81 1.83 18.62
C ARG A 143 0.50 2.50 18.25
N ARG A 144 1.12 2.06 17.16
CA ARG A 144 2.48 2.45 16.73
C ARG A 144 2.46 2.98 15.31
N ALA A 145 3.24 4.00 15.01
CA ALA A 145 3.31 4.53 13.65
C ALA A 145 4.73 4.85 13.18
N VAL A 146 4.96 4.65 11.89
CA VAL A 146 6.11 5.19 11.16
C VAL A 146 5.58 6.09 10.05
N MET A 147 5.97 7.36 10.07
CA MET A 147 5.47 8.38 9.14
C MET A 147 6.64 9.06 8.44
N ILE A 148 6.65 8.97 7.11
CA ILE A 148 7.78 9.40 6.28
C ILE A 148 7.29 10.41 5.25
N GLY A 149 7.90 11.59 5.26
CA GLY A 149 7.56 12.68 4.35
C GLY A 149 8.81 13.26 3.72
N ILE A 150 8.96 13.14 2.40
CA ILE A 150 10.18 13.56 1.71
C ILE A 150 9.85 14.63 0.66
N ASN A 151 10.35 15.85 0.87
CA ASN A 151 10.22 16.95 -0.09
C ASN A 151 11.43 17.05 -1.04
N TYR A 152 12.50 16.30 -0.79
CA TYR A 152 13.75 16.31 -1.57
C TYR A 152 14.35 17.71 -1.69
N VAL A 153 14.35 18.48 -0.59
CA VAL A 153 14.75 19.89 -0.59
C VAL A 153 16.17 20.05 -1.13
N GLY A 154 16.33 20.82 -2.21
CA GLY A 154 17.61 21.03 -2.90
C GLY A 154 17.86 20.09 -4.08
N HIS A 155 17.01 19.09 -4.33
CA HIS A 155 17.15 18.13 -5.42
C HIS A 155 16.31 18.56 -6.63
N SER A 156 16.84 19.45 -7.48
CA SER A 156 16.18 19.86 -8.72
C SER A 156 16.49 18.89 -9.88
N PRO A 157 15.50 18.46 -10.69
CA PRO A 157 14.10 18.91 -10.74
C PRO A 157 13.07 18.09 -9.92
N GLY A 158 13.48 17.31 -8.91
CA GLY A 158 12.63 16.40 -8.15
C GLY A 158 12.06 16.92 -6.82
N GLU A 159 12.13 18.23 -6.54
CA GLU A 159 11.59 18.81 -5.30
C GLU A 159 10.06 18.72 -5.22
N LEU A 160 9.55 18.27 -4.07
CA LEU A 160 8.14 18.29 -3.69
C LEU A 160 7.89 19.34 -2.59
N ARG A 161 6.63 19.68 -2.33
CA ARG A 161 6.25 20.74 -1.37
C ARG A 161 5.10 20.36 -0.43
N GLY A 162 4.67 19.11 -0.47
CA GLY A 162 3.45 18.62 0.18
C GLY A 162 3.69 17.59 1.27
N CYS A 163 4.76 16.81 1.15
CA CYS A 163 4.91 15.55 1.87
C CYS A 163 5.04 15.74 3.39
N HIS A 164 5.71 16.81 3.82
CA HIS A 164 5.78 17.18 5.23
C HIS A 164 4.40 17.51 5.81
N ASN A 165 3.56 18.23 5.06
CA ASN A 165 2.22 18.57 5.53
C ASN A 165 1.33 17.33 5.61
N ASP A 166 1.44 16.40 4.66
CA ASP A 166 0.70 15.14 4.69
C ASP A 166 0.99 14.34 5.97
N VAL A 167 2.27 14.20 6.32
CA VAL A 167 2.72 13.54 7.55
C VAL A 167 2.16 14.23 8.79
N LEU A 168 2.30 15.55 8.88
CA LEU A 168 1.86 16.30 10.07
C LEU A 168 0.33 16.26 10.24
N ASN A 169 -0.43 16.37 9.16
CA ASN A 169 -1.89 16.29 9.19
C ASN A 169 -2.36 14.89 9.58
N MET A 170 -1.73 13.85 9.02
CA MET A 170 -2.06 12.47 9.37
C MET A 170 -1.67 12.15 10.82
N LYS A 171 -0.53 12.65 11.31
CA LYS A 171 -0.11 12.50 12.72
C LYS A 171 -1.18 13.05 13.65
N LYS A 172 -1.64 14.27 13.39
CA LYS A 172 -2.72 14.91 14.15
C LYS A 172 -3.97 14.04 14.15
N TYR A 173 -4.40 13.55 12.99
CA TYR A 173 -5.58 12.70 12.86
C TYR A 173 -5.48 11.41 13.69
N ILE A 174 -4.40 10.65 13.57
CA ILE A 174 -4.27 9.37 14.29
C ILE A 174 -4.13 9.57 15.80
N MET A 175 -3.56 10.68 16.26
CA MET A 175 -3.53 11.03 17.68
C MET A 175 -4.92 11.44 18.19
N ASP A 176 -5.57 12.38 17.51
CA ASP A 176 -6.83 12.97 17.97
C ASP A 176 -8.02 12.00 17.87
N VAL A 177 -8.04 11.12 16.86
CA VAL A 177 -9.16 10.21 16.57
C VAL A 177 -8.88 8.79 17.01
N HIS A 178 -7.67 8.31 16.76
CA HIS A 178 -7.29 6.91 17.00
C HIS A 178 -6.37 6.76 18.21
N GLY A 179 -6.18 7.79 19.03
CA GLY A 179 -5.48 7.68 20.32
C GLY A 179 -4.07 7.10 20.23
N PHE A 180 -3.35 7.37 19.14
CA PHE A 180 -1.92 7.06 19.07
C PHE A 180 -1.18 7.98 20.03
N GLU A 181 -0.34 7.41 20.91
CA GLU A 181 0.52 8.18 21.81
C GLU A 181 1.75 8.68 21.04
N GLU A 182 2.15 9.93 21.27
CA GLU A 182 3.25 10.56 20.54
C GLU A 182 4.57 9.78 20.66
N ASP A 183 4.83 9.19 21.83
CA ASP A 183 6.03 8.38 22.09
C ASP A 183 6.10 7.10 21.24
N ASN A 184 4.99 6.67 20.63
CA ASN A 184 4.90 5.51 19.74
C ASN A 184 4.89 5.88 18.25
N ILE A 185 5.14 7.16 17.91
CA ILE A 185 5.15 7.65 16.52
C ILE A 185 6.58 8.04 16.13
N VAL A 186 7.15 7.32 15.17
CA VAL A 186 8.41 7.67 14.51
C VAL A 186 8.13 8.54 13.29
N ILE A 187 8.83 9.67 13.17
CA ILE A 187 8.69 10.60 12.04
C ILE A 187 10.04 10.80 11.38
N LEU A 188 10.11 10.57 10.06
CA LEU A 188 11.28 10.85 9.25
C LEU A 188 10.94 11.92 8.18
N MET A 189 11.63 13.06 8.22
CA MET A 189 11.41 14.16 7.26
C MET A 189 12.71 14.90 6.95
N ASP A 190 12.85 15.39 5.71
CA ASP A 190 13.98 16.22 5.25
C ASP A 190 13.78 17.72 5.54
N ASP A 191 13.22 18.04 6.71
CA ASP A 191 12.93 19.42 7.16
C ASP A 191 14.06 20.06 8.00
N GLY A 192 15.12 19.28 8.29
CA GLY A 192 16.25 19.69 9.13
C GLY A 192 15.94 19.69 10.63
N ILE A 193 14.79 19.18 11.06
CA ILE A 193 14.36 19.07 12.46
C ILE A 193 14.22 17.59 12.84
N HIS A 194 13.54 16.80 12.01
CA HIS A 194 13.34 15.38 12.21
C HIS A 194 14.54 14.57 11.72
N GLU A 195 14.57 13.28 12.09
CA GLU A 195 15.56 12.36 11.54
C GLU A 195 15.37 12.25 10.02
N SER A 196 16.48 12.33 9.28
CA SER A 196 16.41 12.38 7.83
C SER A 196 15.94 11.04 7.25
N PRO A 197 15.07 11.03 6.23
CA PRO A 197 14.53 9.83 5.62
C PRO A 197 15.53 9.23 4.61
N THR A 198 16.70 8.84 5.10
CA THR A 198 17.68 8.05 4.34
C THR A 198 17.21 6.60 4.22
N LYS A 199 17.75 5.85 3.26
CA LYS A 199 17.44 4.41 3.11
C LYS A 199 17.69 3.65 4.42
N GLU A 200 18.81 3.94 5.07
CA GLU A 200 19.19 3.32 6.35
C GLU A 200 18.16 3.61 7.45
N ASN A 201 17.76 4.86 7.62
CA ASN A 201 16.82 5.27 8.68
C ASN A 201 15.40 4.74 8.43
N MET A 202 14.95 4.77 7.17
CA MET A 202 13.64 4.20 6.79
C MET A 202 13.60 2.70 7.07
N VAL A 203 14.61 1.95 6.62
CA VAL A 203 14.71 0.50 6.86
C VAL A 203 14.81 0.18 8.35
N ALA A 204 15.57 0.98 9.11
CA ALA A 204 15.68 0.81 10.56
C ALA A 204 14.34 1.03 11.26
N ALA A 205 13.60 2.09 10.91
CA ALA A 205 12.28 2.37 11.47
C ALA A 205 11.27 1.25 11.18
N TYR A 206 11.24 0.75 9.94
CA TYR A 206 10.38 -0.36 9.55
C TYR A 206 10.73 -1.68 10.27
N LYS A 207 12.01 -2.02 10.39
CA LYS A 207 12.43 -3.19 11.15
C LYS A 207 12.08 -3.07 12.64
N GLN A 208 12.27 -1.88 13.20
CA GLN A 208 12.01 -1.62 14.61
C GLN A 208 10.52 -1.73 14.95
N ILE A 209 9.63 -1.13 14.15
CA ILE A 209 8.18 -1.19 14.43
C ILE A 209 7.64 -2.62 14.36
N VAL A 210 8.15 -3.44 13.43
CA VAL A 210 7.79 -4.87 13.37
C VAL A 210 8.35 -5.62 14.58
N ALA A 211 9.61 -5.40 14.94
CA ALA A 211 10.25 -6.07 16.07
C ALA A 211 9.59 -5.75 17.42
N ASP A 212 9.07 -4.53 17.57
CA ASP A 212 8.39 -4.06 18.79
C ASP A 212 6.91 -4.43 18.85
N SER A 213 6.34 -4.94 17.76
CA SER A 213 4.92 -5.28 17.67
C SER A 213 4.60 -6.63 18.31
N GLU A 214 3.47 -6.69 19.01
CA GLU A 214 2.94 -7.89 19.65
C GLU A 214 1.47 -8.13 19.25
N GLU A 215 0.96 -9.33 19.51
CA GLU A 215 -0.45 -9.68 19.24
C GLU A 215 -1.41 -8.61 19.82
N GLY A 216 -2.32 -8.10 18.97
CA GLY A 216 -3.28 -7.07 19.33
C GLY A 216 -2.81 -5.63 19.09
N ASP A 217 -1.53 -5.38 18.77
CA ASP A 217 -1.05 -4.06 18.38
C ASP A 217 -1.68 -3.58 17.05
N ALA A 218 -1.76 -2.26 16.91
CA ALA A 218 -2.10 -1.60 15.64
C ALA A 218 -0.89 -0.80 15.12
N ILE A 219 -0.50 -1.07 13.88
CA ILE A 219 0.54 -0.36 13.16
C ILE A 219 -0.09 0.53 12.10
N PHE A 220 0.31 1.80 12.07
CA PHE A 220 0.00 2.70 10.97
C PHE A 220 1.27 3.15 10.25
N LEU A 221 1.38 2.85 8.96
CA LEU A 221 2.50 3.31 8.12
C LEU A 221 2.00 4.40 7.19
N HIS A 222 2.75 5.50 7.10
CA HIS A 222 2.44 6.57 6.14
C HIS A 222 3.70 6.97 5.38
N TYR A 223 3.59 6.97 4.05
CA TYR A 223 4.64 7.47 3.18
C TYR A 223 4.05 8.52 2.23
N SER A 224 4.66 9.70 2.18
CA SER A 224 4.41 10.70 1.14
C SER A 224 5.76 11.14 0.54
N GLY A 225 5.91 10.96 -0.76
CA GLY A 225 7.17 11.18 -1.47
C GLY A 225 7.12 10.65 -2.90
N HIS A 226 8.29 10.51 -3.53
CA HIS A 226 8.37 9.88 -4.85
C HIS A 226 8.26 8.36 -4.74
N GLY A 227 7.61 7.76 -5.74
CA GLY A 227 7.66 6.33 -6.02
C GLY A 227 8.00 6.13 -7.49
N THR A 228 8.57 4.99 -7.83
CA THR A 228 8.99 4.70 -9.20
C THR A 228 8.79 3.23 -9.58
N LYS A 229 8.81 2.95 -10.89
CA LYS A 229 8.88 1.61 -11.45
C LYS A 229 10.24 1.38 -12.10
N LEU A 230 10.91 0.29 -11.74
CA LEU A 230 12.13 -0.18 -12.38
C LEU A 230 11.82 -1.43 -13.19
N VAL A 231 12.64 -1.78 -14.17
CA VAL A 231 12.46 -3.06 -14.88
C VAL A 231 12.79 -4.19 -13.92
N ASP A 232 11.84 -5.09 -13.73
CA ASP A 232 11.95 -6.30 -12.93
C ASP A 232 13.13 -7.16 -13.42
N LYS A 233 13.96 -7.61 -12.47
CA LYS A 233 15.10 -8.51 -12.74
C LYS A 233 14.91 -9.91 -12.16
N SER A 234 13.98 -10.10 -11.23
CA SER A 234 13.63 -11.36 -10.57
C SER A 234 12.61 -12.16 -11.40
N GLY A 235 11.72 -11.48 -12.13
CA GLY A 235 10.69 -12.07 -12.97
C GLY A 235 9.45 -12.50 -12.20
N ASP A 236 9.17 -11.87 -11.08
CA ASP A 236 8.06 -12.12 -10.16
C ASP A 236 6.86 -11.18 -10.37
N GLU A 237 7.01 -10.11 -11.15
CA GLU A 237 5.86 -9.32 -11.62
C GLU A 237 5.51 -9.62 -13.09
N ASP A 238 4.26 -9.96 -13.35
CA ASP A 238 3.76 -10.29 -14.70
C ASP A 238 3.79 -9.10 -15.68
N ASP A 239 3.89 -7.86 -15.17
CA ASP A 239 4.06 -6.64 -15.98
C ASP A 239 5.54 -6.31 -16.28
N GLY A 240 6.47 -6.95 -15.56
CA GLY A 240 7.92 -6.79 -15.66
C GLY A 240 8.49 -5.50 -15.03
N TYR A 241 7.83 -4.91 -14.03
CA TYR A 241 8.28 -3.66 -13.40
C TYR A 241 8.08 -3.49 -11.87
N ASP A 242 9.10 -3.80 -11.07
CA ASP A 242 9.14 -3.55 -9.61
C ASP A 242 8.83 -2.10 -9.22
N GLU A 243 8.00 -1.94 -8.18
CA GLU A 243 7.73 -0.67 -7.52
C GLU A 243 8.80 -0.35 -6.46
N ALA A 244 9.15 0.93 -6.29
CA ALA A 244 10.16 1.32 -5.31
C ALA A 244 9.86 2.67 -4.64
N LEU A 245 10.12 2.73 -3.32
CA LEU A 245 10.20 3.97 -2.58
C LEU A 245 11.54 4.64 -2.82
N VAL A 246 11.56 5.98 -2.86
CA VAL A 246 12.75 6.78 -3.17
C VAL A 246 13.23 7.51 -1.91
N PRO A 247 14.23 6.99 -1.17
CA PRO A 247 14.79 7.67 -0.01
C PRO A 247 15.47 8.99 -0.38
N LEU A 248 15.80 9.82 0.62
CA LEU A 248 16.49 11.08 0.39
C LEU A 248 17.85 10.92 -0.31
N ASP A 249 18.59 9.86 0.03
CA ASP A 249 19.93 9.51 -0.45
C ASP A 249 19.91 8.47 -1.59
N PHE A 250 18.79 8.36 -2.32
CA PHE A 250 18.62 7.34 -3.37
C PHE A 250 19.70 7.40 -4.46
N GLN A 251 20.33 8.55 -4.69
CA GLN A 251 21.38 8.71 -5.69
C GLN A 251 22.67 7.98 -5.29
N GLU A 252 22.94 7.89 -3.99
CA GLU A 252 24.13 7.25 -3.43
C GLU A 252 23.90 5.77 -3.12
N VAL A 253 22.75 5.43 -2.54
CA VAL A 253 22.49 4.09 -1.97
C VAL A 253 21.39 3.30 -2.69
N GLY A 254 20.69 3.93 -3.62
CA GLY A 254 19.57 3.34 -4.35
C GLY A 254 18.24 3.42 -3.60
N MET A 255 17.23 2.80 -4.20
CA MET A 255 15.83 2.82 -3.76
C MET A 255 15.51 1.65 -2.83
N ILE A 256 14.31 1.63 -2.24
CA ILE A 256 13.80 0.48 -1.47
C ILE A 256 12.73 -0.18 -2.34
N MET A 257 12.96 -1.44 -2.73
CA MET A 257 12.04 -2.20 -3.59
C MET A 257 10.86 -2.73 -2.76
N ASP A 258 9.73 -2.99 -3.42
CA ASP A 258 8.58 -3.76 -2.92
C ASP A 258 8.99 -5.07 -2.23
N ASP A 259 9.82 -5.89 -2.87
CA ASP A 259 10.38 -7.14 -2.35
C ASP A 259 11.07 -6.95 -0.98
N ASP A 260 11.90 -5.90 -0.88
CA ASP A 260 12.59 -5.53 0.36
C ASP A 260 11.57 -5.11 1.43
N LEU A 261 10.53 -4.36 1.06
CA LEU A 261 9.47 -3.94 1.98
C LEU A 261 8.66 -5.12 2.47
N PHE A 262 8.33 -6.06 1.61
CA PHE A 262 7.63 -7.28 1.98
C PHE A 262 8.44 -8.09 3.01
N ASP A 263 9.72 -8.31 2.74
CA ASP A 263 10.63 -9.05 3.62
C ASP A 263 10.88 -8.34 4.96
N ILE A 264 10.77 -7.01 5.00
CA ILE A 264 10.97 -6.21 6.22
C ILE A 264 9.68 -6.07 7.03
N LEU A 265 8.55 -5.84 6.37
CA LEU A 265 7.28 -5.45 6.99
C LEU A 265 6.28 -6.58 7.12
N ILE A 266 6.13 -7.40 6.08
CA ILE A 266 4.97 -8.30 5.93
C ILE A 266 5.31 -9.72 6.39
N ALA A 267 6.37 -10.30 5.83
CA ALA A 267 6.80 -11.65 6.16
C ALA A 267 7.13 -11.84 7.66
N PRO A 268 7.90 -10.93 8.31
CA PRO A 268 8.25 -11.07 9.73
C PRO A 268 7.20 -10.55 10.71
N LEU A 269 6.08 -9.97 10.24
CA LEU A 269 5.03 -9.43 11.11
C LEU A 269 4.50 -10.52 12.06
N GLN A 270 4.18 -10.19 13.30
CA GLN A 270 3.59 -11.18 14.22
C GLN A 270 2.13 -11.46 13.88
N ASP A 271 1.66 -12.66 14.24
CA ASP A 271 0.24 -13.01 14.11
C ASP A 271 -0.60 -12.12 15.04
N GLY A 272 -1.80 -11.74 14.58
CA GLY A 272 -2.72 -10.90 15.35
C GLY A 272 -2.33 -9.42 15.45
N VAL A 273 -1.27 -8.98 14.77
CA VAL A 273 -0.98 -7.55 14.56
C VAL A 273 -1.85 -7.03 13.42
N HIS A 274 -2.46 -5.86 13.62
CA HIS A 274 -3.17 -5.13 12.59
C HIS A 274 -2.27 -4.05 11.98
N MET A 275 -2.07 -4.04 10.66
CA MET A 275 -1.28 -3.04 9.96
C MET A 275 -2.10 -2.38 8.87
N VAL A 276 -2.19 -1.05 8.91
CA VAL A 276 -2.67 -0.24 7.78
C VAL A 276 -1.55 0.65 7.28
N SER A 277 -1.39 0.69 5.98
CA SER A 277 -0.50 1.66 5.32
C SER A 277 -1.28 2.62 4.43
N LEU A 278 -0.84 3.87 4.40
CA LEU A 278 -1.26 4.85 3.42
C LEU A 278 -0.02 5.30 2.62
N MET A 279 -0.01 4.95 1.34
CA MET A 279 1.07 5.25 0.41
C MET A 279 0.62 6.34 -0.56
N ASP A 280 1.20 7.54 -0.43
CA ASP A 280 0.95 8.68 -1.29
C ASP A 280 2.16 8.93 -2.20
N CYS A 281 2.34 8.01 -3.15
CA CYS A 281 3.38 8.06 -4.16
C CYS A 281 2.93 7.41 -5.48
N CYS A 282 3.56 7.80 -6.59
CA CYS A 282 3.34 7.17 -7.88
C CYS A 282 3.80 5.70 -7.83
N HIS A 283 3.08 4.81 -8.51
CA HIS A 283 3.39 3.37 -8.53
C HIS A 283 3.50 2.78 -7.13
N SER A 284 2.40 2.87 -6.37
CA SER A 284 2.29 2.29 -5.04
C SER A 284 1.17 1.25 -4.96
N GLY A 285 0.79 0.71 -6.12
CA GLY A 285 -0.32 -0.21 -6.19
C GLY A 285 0.03 -1.57 -5.63
N THR A 286 1.26 -2.00 -5.88
CA THR A 286 1.85 -3.30 -5.50
C THR A 286 3.03 -3.15 -4.53
N ILE A 287 3.41 -1.95 -4.08
CA ILE A 287 4.57 -1.67 -3.20
C ILE A 287 4.70 -2.49 -1.87
N LEU A 288 3.72 -3.31 -1.52
CA LEU A 288 3.75 -4.25 -0.37
C LEU A 288 3.38 -5.70 -0.77
N ASP A 289 3.30 -6.02 -2.06
CA ASP A 289 2.96 -7.32 -2.65
C ASP A 289 1.72 -7.98 -2.06
N LEU A 290 0.68 -7.16 -1.87
CA LEU A 290 -0.58 -7.60 -1.29
C LEU A 290 -1.48 -8.23 -2.37
N PRO A 291 -1.86 -9.51 -2.25
CA PRO A 291 -2.49 -10.28 -3.32
C PRO A 291 -3.95 -9.91 -3.60
N TYR A 292 -4.66 -9.24 -2.68
CA TYR A 292 -6.03 -8.80 -2.93
C TYR A 292 -6.07 -7.33 -3.27
N ILE A 293 -6.82 -6.98 -4.32
CA ILE A 293 -7.03 -5.61 -4.77
C ILE A 293 -8.52 -5.27 -4.88
N PHE A 294 -8.82 -4.03 -4.51
CA PHE A 294 -10.11 -3.38 -4.67
C PHE A 294 -9.90 -1.98 -5.24
N LYS A 295 -10.15 -1.85 -6.54
CA LYS A 295 -10.02 -0.61 -7.30
C LYS A 295 -11.22 -0.43 -8.24
N PRO A 296 -11.56 0.80 -8.63
CA PRO A 296 -12.59 1.05 -9.64
C PRO A 296 -12.33 0.27 -10.94
N ASN A 297 -13.41 -0.23 -11.56
CA ASN A 297 -13.39 -0.79 -12.89
C ASN A 297 -13.05 0.31 -13.92
N GLN A 298 -12.71 -0.10 -15.15
CA GLN A 298 -12.42 0.82 -16.26
C GLN A 298 -13.56 1.80 -16.57
N ASP A 299 -14.80 1.45 -16.26
CA ASP A 299 -15.97 2.31 -16.44
C ASP A 299 -16.22 3.25 -15.23
N GLY A 300 -15.35 3.20 -14.22
CA GLY A 300 -15.43 3.99 -12.99
C GLY A 300 -16.33 3.39 -11.91
N SER A 301 -17.02 2.28 -12.16
CA SER A 301 -17.83 1.60 -11.13
C SER A 301 -16.96 0.82 -10.14
N MET A 302 -17.36 0.72 -8.88
CA MET A 302 -16.69 -0.16 -7.92
C MET A 302 -17.06 -1.64 -8.17
N PRO A 303 -16.12 -2.58 -8.04
CA PRO A 303 -16.42 -4.01 -8.08
C PRO A 303 -17.23 -4.43 -6.83
N LEU A 304 -17.81 -5.63 -6.85
CA LEU A 304 -18.64 -6.15 -5.75
C LEU A 304 -17.83 -6.59 -4.52
N GLY A 305 -16.50 -6.60 -4.61
CA GLY A 305 -15.60 -7.03 -3.56
C GLY A 305 -14.18 -7.12 -4.08
N MET A 306 -13.25 -7.48 -3.20
CA MET A 306 -11.85 -7.65 -3.60
C MET A 306 -11.66 -8.85 -4.52
N MET A 307 -10.71 -8.73 -5.44
CA MET A 307 -10.26 -9.78 -6.36
C MET A 307 -8.78 -10.05 -6.11
N LEU A 308 -8.28 -11.19 -6.58
CA LEU A 308 -6.83 -11.38 -6.64
C LEU A 308 -6.24 -10.41 -7.67
N ASP A 309 -5.10 -9.81 -7.36
CA ASP A 309 -4.36 -9.04 -8.34
C ASP A 309 -3.62 -9.99 -9.28
N GLU A 310 -3.86 -9.81 -10.57
CA GLU A 310 -3.29 -10.68 -11.61
C GLU A 310 -1.83 -10.34 -11.90
N SER A 311 -1.30 -9.22 -11.39
CA SER A 311 0.10 -8.84 -11.55
C SER A 311 1.05 -9.50 -10.54
N ILE A 312 0.51 -10.07 -9.46
CA ILE A 312 1.31 -10.63 -8.35
C ILE A 312 1.61 -12.11 -8.61
N ASP A 313 2.89 -12.51 -8.50
CA ASP A 313 3.27 -13.93 -8.43
C ASP A 313 2.81 -14.58 -7.12
N LEU A 314 1.59 -15.14 -7.16
CA LEU A 314 0.99 -15.84 -6.03
C LEU A 314 1.81 -17.06 -5.59
N ASP A 315 2.48 -17.76 -6.51
CA ASP A 315 3.30 -18.92 -6.18
C ASP A 315 4.61 -18.50 -5.48
N GLY A 316 5.23 -17.41 -5.94
CA GLY A 316 6.36 -16.74 -5.30
C GLY A 316 6.02 -16.26 -3.89
N LEU A 317 4.90 -15.56 -3.74
CA LEU A 317 4.38 -15.08 -2.46
C LEU A 317 4.19 -16.23 -1.45
N LEU A 318 3.57 -17.33 -1.88
CA LEU A 318 3.39 -18.53 -1.04
C LEU A 318 4.74 -19.15 -0.67
N GLN A 319 5.71 -19.16 -1.59
CA GLN A 319 7.07 -19.65 -1.32
C GLN A 319 7.82 -18.76 -0.33
N GLN A 320 7.65 -17.44 -0.37
CA GLN A 320 8.28 -16.50 0.54
C GLN A 320 7.79 -16.72 1.98
N PHE A 321 6.48 -16.88 2.18
CA PHE A 321 5.90 -17.29 3.48
C PHE A 321 6.30 -18.71 3.89
N GLY A 322 6.30 -19.67 2.95
CA GLY A 322 6.61 -21.08 3.21
C GLY A 322 8.10 -21.34 3.50
N GLY A 323 8.99 -20.57 2.87
CA GLY A 323 10.45 -20.65 3.03
C GLY A 323 10.94 -20.05 4.35
N GLN A 324 10.26 -19.03 4.87
CA GLN A 324 10.56 -18.49 6.19
C GLN A 324 10.24 -19.47 7.33
N ALA A 325 9.23 -20.34 7.19
CA ALA A 325 9.00 -21.40 8.17
C ALA A 325 10.22 -22.34 8.32
N VAL A 326 11.00 -22.53 7.25
CA VAL A 326 12.24 -23.35 7.26
C VAL A 326 13.44 -22.54 7.78
N GLY A 327 13.56 -21.27 7.39
CA GLY A 327 14.64 -20.36 7.83
C GLY A 327 14.56 -19.99 9.31
N ILE A 328 13.36 -19.74 9.84
CA ILE A 328 13.11 -19.48 11.26
C ILE A 328 13.37 -20.74 12.08
N LEU A 329 12.98 -21.94 11.61
CA LEU A 329 13.30 -23.20 12.29
C LEU A 329 14.81 -23.43 12.40
N LEU A 330 15.56 -23.15 11.33
CA LEU A 330 17.03 -23.27 11.29
C LEU A 330 17.71 -22.27 12.25
N ASN A 331 17.24 -21.03 12.29
CA ASN A 331 17.77 -20.01 13.22
C ASN A 331 17.41 -20.29 14.69
N PHE A 332 16.23 -20.87 14.98
CA PHE A 332 15.86 -21.32 16.32
C PHE A 332 16.66 -22.57 16.76
N MET A 333 16.92 -23.51 15.85
CA MET A 333 17.75 -24.68 16.15
C MET A 333 19.23 -24.33 16.36
N GLN A 334 19.77 -23.31 15.69
CA GLN A 334 21.13 -22.83 15.93
C GLN A 334 21.27 -22.07 17.25
N LYS A 335 20.24 -21.33 17.70
CA LYS A 335 20.25 -20.64 19.00
C LYS A 335 20.03 -21.58 20.20
N ALA A 336 19.52 -22.80 20.00
CA ALA A 336 19.32 -23.79 21.06
C ALA A 336 20.52 -24.74 21.29
N CYS A 337 21.59 -24.63 20.48
CA CYS A 337 22.79 -25.47 20.56
C CYS A 337 24.09 -24.72 20.89
N CYS A 338 24.00 -23.48 21.40
CA CYS A 338 25.13 -22.74 21.96
C CYS A 338 24.84 -22.32 23.41
#